data_AF-A0A246SLL5-F1
#
_entry.id   AF-A0A246SLL5-F1
#
_cell.length_a   1.000
_cell.length_b   1.000
_cell.length_c   1.000
_cell.angle_alpha   90.00
_cell.angle_beta   90.00
_cell.angle_gamma   90.00
#
_symmetry.space_group_name_H-M   'P 1'
#
loop_
_entity.id
_entity.type
_entity.pdbx_description
1 polymer ?
#
loop_
_entity_poly.entity_id
_entity_poly.type
_entity_poly.pdbx_seq_one_letter_code
_entity_poly.pdbx_strand_id
1 'polypeptide(L)'
;MHKVIDSPWELGRYANELKASGVETIIRYYNHSNSTRLPQKRIEKAEYDDILEAGLSLAVVFQQRGGVGGNIGDLDTESGARDSERALALAETYGQPENSAIYFSVDHDYYKAADIASIKAYFKAVSRALNGKYRVGVYGSGAVGKAVRDAGFVDFIWLAAATGWSGTREMLTTDQWALYQIHPPLNYRGTGYDGNIVGGRWKDFGQFRAGEEGSAFALGASRGLAAAVERHSELAEVSAAGGLNLRRGPGESFAVERALPLGTPVTILERNGEWAKVDLDGDGTVDGYMHASFLRVLSGGFPIEEAIGTTPYRVARAELAKGVGEVAGPGNNPRIVMYHKSTNHWSGTDDSVAWCSSFVNFCVEQAGMIGTDRQDARSWKNWGENVTDNPREGDIAVFARGAVSGSDGHVGFFVADEGGPTVKILGGNQSDSVCYQNYPKDGDLGGTHYKLLGIRRG
;
A
#
# COMPACT_ATOMS: atom_id res chain seq x y z
N MET A 1 16.58 1.53 19.24
CA MET A 1 16.71 0.21 18.59
C MET A 1 15.61 0.13 17.56
N HIS A 2 15.79 -0.57 16.43
CA HIS A 2 14.70 -0.69 15.46
C HIS A 2 13.64 -1.67 15.97
N LYS A 3 12.36 -1.36 15.70
CA LYS A 3 11.23 -2.22 16.07
C LYS A 3 11.18 -3.53 15.31
N VAL A 4 11.52 -3.47 14.03
CA VAL A 4 11.64 -4.65 13.17
C VAL A 4 13.11 -4.81 12.85
N ILE A 5 13.65 -5.97 13.18
CA ILE A 5 15.05 -6.30 12.91
C ILE A 5 15.13 -7.60 12.14
N ASP A 6 16.14 -7.74 11.29
CA ASP A 6 16.51 -9.02 10.70
C ASP A 6 17.96 -9.37 11.06
N SER A 7 18.26 -10.66 11.18
CA SER A 7 19.63 -11.07 11.46
C SER A 7 19.91 -12.44 10.84
N PRO A 8 21.08 -12.65 10.22
CA PRO A 8 21.55 -13.98 9.82
C PRO A 8 22.22 -14.74 10.99
N TRP A 9 22.11 -14.23 12.22
CA TRP A 9 22.65 -14.82 13.43
C TRP A 9 21.52 -15.12 14.41
N GLU A 10 21.78 -16.00 15.36
CA GLU A 10 20.82 -16.36 16.40
C GLU A 10 20.63 -15.20 17.39
N LEU A 11 19.37 -14.83 17.65
CA LEU A 11 18.97 -13.73 18.54
C LEU A 11 17.98 -14.14 19.64
N GLY A 12 17.44 -15.35 19.60
CA GLY A 12 16.46 -15.89 20.57
C GLY A 12 16.93 -15.79 22.02
N ARG A 13 18.20 -16.09 22.30
CA ARG A 13 18.79 -15.94 23.65
C ARG A 13 18.74 -14.50 24.21
N TYR A 14 18.54 -13.51 23.34
CA TYR A 14 18.40 -12.10 23.70
C TYR A 14 16.96 -11.58 23.56
N ALA A 15 15.98 -12.42 23.20
CA ALA A 15 14.63 -12.00 22.83
C ALA A 15 13.95 -11.13 23.91
N ASN A 16 14.05 -11.50 25.19
CA ASN A 16 13.50 -10.71 26.28
C ASN A 16 14.18 -9.33 26.43
N GLU A 17 15.50 -9.25 26.27
CA GLU A 17 16.24 -7.99 26.34
C GLU A 17 15.95 -7.11 25.13
N LEU A 18 15.90 -7.70 23.93
CA LEU A 18 15.55 -7.02 22.68
C LEU A 18 14.14 -6.43 22.78
N LYS A 19 13.16 -7.20 23.27
CA LYS A 19 11.81 -6.71 23.54
C LYS A 19 11.79 -5.54 24.52
N ALA A 20 12.50 -5.66 25.64
CA ALA A 20 12.60 -4.58 26.63
C ALA A 20 13.25 -3.30 26.06
N SER A 21 14.07 -3.43 25.02
CA SER A 21 14.69 -2.31 24.31
C SER A 21 13.89 -1.75 23.13
N GLY A 22 12.65 -2.22 22.93
CA GLY A 22 11.71 -1.70 21.93
C GLY A 22 11.65 -2.49 20.63
N VAL A 23 12.29 -3.66 20.53
CA VAL A 23 12.07 -4.58 19.40
C VAL A 23 10.68 -5.17 19.53
N GLU A 24 9.96 -5.23 18.41
CA GLU A 24 8.62 -5.82 18.31
C GLU A 24 8.62 -7.08 17.45
N THR A 25 9.43 -7.09 16.39
CA THR A 25 9.50 -8.21 15.43
C THR A 25 10.93 -8.56 15.08
N ILE A 26 11.23 -9.85 15.08
CA ILE A 26 12.48 -10.39 14.53
C ILE A 26 12.17 -11.13 13.24
N ILE A 27 12.90 -10.84 12.18
CA ILE A 27 12.86 -11.55 10.91
C ILE A 27 14.04 -12.54 10.88
N ARG A 28 13.76 -13.82 10.67
CA ARG A 28 14.77 -14.88 10.63
C ARG A 28 14.69 -15.70 9.35
N TYR A 29 15.78 -16.42 9.05
CA TYR A 29 15.90 -17.07 7.77
C TYR A 29 15.43 -18.53 7.78
N TYR A 30 14.79 -18.91 6.69
CA TYR A 30 14.84 -20.28 6.17
C TYR A 30 15.91 -20.38 5.09
N ASN A 31 16.48 -21.59 4.93
CA ASN A 31 17.38 -21.93 3.84
C ASN A 31 17.48 -23.45 3.67
N HIS A 32 18.23 -23.89 2.65
CA HIS A 32 18.58 -25.31 2.50
C HIS A 32 19.61 -25.73 3.55
N SER A 33 20.71 -24.99 3.63
CA SER A 33 21.82 -25.31 4.53
C SER A 33 22.56 -24.05 4.98
N ASN A 34 22.95 -24.02 6.26
CA ASN A 34 23.86 -23.01 6.76
C ASN A 34 25.27 -23.19 6.17
N SER A 35 25.96 -22.08 5.95
CA SER A 35 27.35 -22.10 5.47
C SER A 35 28.32 -22.04 6.63
N THR A 36 29.59 -22.35 6.39
CA THR A 36 30.64 -22.15 7.41
C THR A 36 30.80 -20.68 7.82
N ARG A 37 30.41 -19.73 6.96
CA ARG A 37 30.46 -18.29 7.26
C ARG A 37 29.25 -17.79 8.03
N LEU A 38 28.09 -18.40 7.81
CA LEU A 38 26.83 -18.08 8.48
C LEU A 38 26.21 -19.38 9.04
N PRO A 39 26.83 -19.97 10.08
CA PRO A 39 26.42 -21.26 10.65
C PRO A 39 25.06 -21.21 11.36
N GLN A 40 24.53 -20.01 11.62
CA GLN A 40 23.29 -19.76 12.36
C GLN A 40 22.25 -19.02 11.50
N LYS A 41 22.44 -18.97 10.17
CA LYS A 41 21.54 -18.22 9.28
C LYS A 41 20.12 -18.70 9.43
N ARG A 42 19.90 -19.99 9.22
CA ARG A 42 18.60 -20.63 9.41
C ARG A 42 18.21 -20.61 10.88
N ILE A 43 16.98 -20.21 11.17
CA ILE A 43 16.39 -20.37 12.49
C ILE A 43 16.23 -21.84 12.84
N GLU A 44 16.49 -22.18 14.09
CA GLU A 44 16.25 -23.50 14.67
C GLU A 44 15.08 -23.41 15.67
N LYS A 45 14.40 -24.54 15.92
CA LYS A 45 13.15 -24.54 16.71
C LYS A 45 13.29 -23.90 18.10
N ALA A 46 14.41 -24.11 18.79
CA ALA A 46 14.65 -23.47 20.09
C ALA A 46 14.65 -21.94 20.00
N GLU A 47 15.32 -21.36 19.00
CA GLU A 47 15.30 -19.90 18.79
C GLU A 47 13.91 -19.40 18.40
N TYR A 48 13.21 -20.16 17.55
CA TYR A 48 11.82 -19.85 17.17
C TYR A 48 10.93 -19.73 18.42
N ASP A 49 11.02 -20.69 19.32
CA ASP A 49 10.23 -20.73 20.56
C ASP A 49 10.65 -19.58 21.51
N ASP A 50 11.95 -19.36 21.72
CA ASP A 50 12.47 -18.27 22.56
C ASP A 50 11.93 -16.88 22.13
N ILE A 51 11.87 -16.61 20.83
CA ILE A 51 11.37 -15.34 20.29
C ILE A 51 9.87 -15.18 20.59
N LEU A 52 9.08 -16.22 20.31
CA LEU A 52 7.63 -16.17 20.49
C LEU A 52 7.23 -16.17 21.97
N GLU A 53 7.92 -16.92 22.82
CA GLU A 53 7.70 -16.95 24.27
C GLU A 53 8.07 -15.63 24.96
N ALA A 54 9.10 -14.93 24.46
CA ALA A 54 9.38 -13.56 24.87
C ALA A 54 8.22 -12.60 24.48
N GLY A 55 7.31 -13.03 23.60
CA GLY A 55 6.17 -12.26 23.11
C GLY A 55 6.56 -11.21 22.09
N LEU A 56 7.62 -11.46 21.32
CA LEU A 56 7.91 -10.79 20.06
C LEU A 56 7.10 -11.44 18.94
N SER A 57 6.85 -10.72 17.84
CA SER A 57 6.44 -11.36 16.59
C SER A 57 7.65 -11.89 15.82
N LEU A 58 7.43 -12.92 15.01
CA LEU A 58 8.41 -13.50 14.10
C LEU A 58 7.92 -13.33 12.65
N ALA A 59 8.84 -13.02 11.76
CA ALA A 59 8.62 -13.08 10.31
C ALA A 59 9.75 -13.89 9.65
N VAL A 60 9.48 -14.45 8.47
CA VAL A 60 10.38 -15.43 7.84
C VAL A 60 10.78 -14.99 6.44
N VAL A 61 12.07 -15.12 6.15
CA VAL A 61 12.62 -14.97 4.79
C VAL A 61 13.42 -16.20 4.39
N PHE A 62 13.15 -16.75 3.21
CA PHE A 62 13.93 -17.78 2.59
C PHE A 62 15.08 -17.17 1.78
N GLN A 63 16.31 -17.58 2.09
CA GLN A 63 17.47 -17.24 1.27
C GLN A 63 18.51 -18.36 1.24
N GLN A 64 18.62 -19.02 0.09
CA GLN A 64 19.80 -19.78 -0.31
C GLN A 64 20.42 -19.13 -1.54
N ARG A 65 21.55 -18.41 -1.37
CA ARG A 65 22.20 -17.58 -2.39
C ARG A 65 21.33 -16.40 -2.88
N GLY A 66 20.11 -16.63 -3.36
CA GLY A 66 19.16 -15.58 -3.75
C GLY A 66 19.60 -14.78 -4.98
N GLY A 67 20.37 -15.39 -5.88
CA GLY A 67 20.93 -14.71 -7.05
C GLY A 67 22.02 -13.69 -6.73
N VAL A 68 22.59 -13.73 -5.53
CA VAL A 68 23.70 -12.86 -5.12
C VAL A 68 24.85 -12.88 -6.13
N GLY A 69 25.46 -11.72 -6.37
CA GLY A 69 26.56 -11.58 -7.32
C GLY A 69 26.16 -11.74 -8.79
N GLY A 70 24.87 -11.61 -9.11
CA GLY A 70 24.37 -11.70 -10.49
C GLY A 70 24.14 -13.13 -11.00
N ASN A 71 24.09 -14.12 -10.09
CA ASN A 71 23.84 -15.51 -10.45
C ASN A 71 22.34 -15.80 -10.71
N ILE A 72 21.83 -15.39 -11.87
CA ILE A 72 20.41 -15.52 -12.22
C ILE A 72 19.89 -16.98 -12.22
N GLY A 73 20.78 -17.97 -12.37
CA GLY A 73 20.43 -19.39 -12.30
C GLY A 73 19.94 -19.87 -10.92
N ASP A 74 20.05 -19.02 -9.88
CA ASP A 74 19.41 -19.27 -8.59
C ASP A 74 17.92 -18.87 -8.57
N LEU A 75 17.45 -18.16 -9.59
CA LEU A 75 16.15 -17.50 -9.65
C LEU A 75 15.40 -17.91 -10.93
N ASP A 76 15.12 -19.20 -11.06
CA ASP A 76 14.33 -19.81 -12.13
C ASP A 76 13.20 -20.71 -11.59
N THR A 77 12.47 -21.37 -12.49
CA THR A 77 11.33 -22.23 -12.10
C THR A 77 11.75 -23.40 -11.20
N GLU A 78 12.88 -24.05 -11.51
CA GLU A 78 13.36 -25.23 -10.77
C GLU A 78 13.81 -24.86 -9.36
N SER A 79 14.59 -23.77 -9.25
CA SER A 79 15.01 -23.23 -7.96
C SER A 79 13.81 -22.74 -7.15
N GLY A 80 12.81 -22.11 -7.77
CA GLY A 80 11.59 -21.67 -7.08
C GLY A 80 10.81 -22.83 -6.48
N ALA A 81 10.67 -23.95 -7.21
CA ALA A 81 10.03 -25.15 -6.69
C ALA A 81 10.83 -25.78 -5.53
N ARG A 82 12.15 -25.95 -5.71
CA ARG A 82 13.06 -26.52 -4.70
C ARG A 82 13.06 -25.71 -3.41
N ASP A 83 13.18 -24.38 -3.53
CA ASP A 83 13.25 -23.47 -2.40
C ASP A 83 11.92 -23.44 -1.62
N SER A 84 10.79 -23.48 -2.34
CA SER A 84 9.46 -23.52 -1.73
C SER A 84 9.20 -24.83 -1.00
N GLU A 85 9.59 -25.97 -1.57
CA GLU A 85 9.48 -27.27 -0.90
C GLU A 85 10.23 -27.26 0.44
N ARG A 86 11.45 -26.72 0.45
CA ARG A 86 12.23 -26.57 1.68
C ARG A 86 11.58 -25.60 2.67
N ALA A 87 11.07 -24.47 2.20
CA ALA A 87 10.40 -23.49 3.04
C ALA A 87 9.15 -24.09 3.71
N LEU A 88 8.34 -24.84 2.97
CA LEU A 88 7.15 -25.53 3.48
C LEU A 88 7.52 -26.59 4.52
N ALA A 89 8.55 -27.39 4.27
CA ALA A 89 9.00 -28.40 5.23
C ALA A 89 9.48 -27.77 6.55
N LEU A 90 10.20 -26.64 6.49
CA LEU A 90 10.62 -25.90 7.68
C LEU A 90 9.44 -25.26 8.41
N ALA A 91 8.52 -24.63 7.66
CA ALA A 91 7.31 -24.04 8.21
C ALA A 91 6.46 -25.08 8.97
N GLU A 92 6.29 -26.27 8.39
CA GLU A 92 5.62 -27.40 9.04
C GLU A 92 6.39 -27.88 10.28
N THR A 93 7.71 -28.06 10.17
CA THR A 93 8.56 -28.51 11.29
C THR A 93 8.48 -27.57 12.50
N TYR A 94 8.39 -26.27 12.25
CA TYR A 94 8.39 -25.26 13.32
C TYR A 94 6.99 -24.86 13.80
N GLY A 95 5.94 -25.33 13.13
CA GLY A 95 4.55 -24.95 13.45
C GLY A 95 4.22 -23.52 13.03
N GLN A 96 4.83 -23.03 11.94
CA GLN A 96 4.53 -21.68 11.44
C GLN A 96 3.03 -21.56 11.11
N PRO A 97 2.33 -20.54 11.65
CA PRO A 97 0.89 -20.39 11.41
C PRO A 97 0.57 -20.19 9.93
N GLU A 98 -0.45 -20.90 9.43
CA GLU A 98 -1.03 -20.64 8.10
C GLU A 98 -1.48 -19.18 7.98
N ASN A 99 -1.54 -18.67 6.76
CA ASN A 99 -1.76 -17.25 6.44
C ASN A 99 -0.67 -16.27 6.93
N SER A 100 0.37 -16.70 7.63
CA SER A 100 1.61 -15.93 7.76
C SER A 100 2.35 -15.82 6.42
N ALA A 101 3.42 -15.01 6.33
CA ALA A 101 4.21 -14.90 5.10
C ALA A 101 5.54 -15.63 5.15
N ILE A 102 6.01 -16.02 3.96
CA ILE A 102 7.40 -16.37 3.70
C ILE A 102 7.90 -15.45 2.58
N TYR A 103 8.90 -14.62 2.89
CA TYR A 103 9.59 -13.80 1.90
C TYR A 103 10.63 -14.65 1.16
N PHE A 104 10.87 -14.40 -0.13
CA PHE A 104 11.96 -15.03 -0.87
C PHE A 104 12.90 -13.96 -1.41
N SER A 105 14.21 -14.16 -1.20
CA SER A 105 15.21 -13.14 -1.52
C SER A 105 15.67 -13.15 -2.98
N VAL A 106 15.68 -11.96 -3.59
CA VAL A 106 16.40 -11.58 -4.81
C VAL A 106 17.46 -10.55 -4.43
N ASP A 107 18.66 -11.04 -4.13
CA ASP A 107 19.74 -10.30 -3.47
C ASP A 107 20.78 -9.75 -4.48
N HIS A 108 20.27 -9.15 -5.55
CA HIS A 108 21.05 -8.46 -6.57
C HIS A 108 20.15 -7.53 -7.38
N ASP A 109 20.75 -6.50 -8.01
CA ASP A 109 19.99 -5.58 -8.87
C ASP A 109 19.73 -6.18 -10.26
N TYR A 110 18.67 -6.96 -10.38
CA TYR A 110 18.17 -7.44 -11.67
C TYR A 110 17.13 -6.48 -12.25
N TYR A 111 17.35 -6.03 -13.48
CA TYR A 111 16.47 -5.10 -14.19
C TYR A 111 16.31 -5.42 -15.67
N LYS A 112 17.13 -6.30 -16.23
CA LYS A 112 17.03 -6.70 -17.64
C LYS A 112 15.82 -7.59 -17.84
N ALA A 113 15.14 -7.44 -18.97
CA ALA A 113 13.90 -8.15 -19.25
C ALA A 113 14.03 -9.68 -19.13
N ALA A 114 15.15 -10.26 -19.56
CA ALA A 114 15.42 -11.69 -19.46
C ALA A 114 15.54 -12.16 -18.00
N ASP A 115 16.26 -11.41 -17.17
CA ASP A 115 16.43 -11.70 -15.74
C ASP A 115 15.08 -11.58 -15.02
N ILE A 116 14.32 -10.51 -15.29
CA ILE A 116 12.97 -10.32 -14.73
C ILE A 116 12.02 -11.44 -15.15
N ALA A 117 12.12 -11.96 -16.38
CA ALA A 117 11.31 -13.09 -16.82
C ALA A 117 11.65 -14.38 -16.04
N SER A 118 12.94 -14.64 -15.79
CA SER A 118 13.38 -15.78 -14.97
C SER A 118 12.87 -15.64 -13.53
N ILE A 119 13.01 -14.46 -12.93
CA ILE A 119 12.53 -14.17 -11.57
C ILE A 119 11.01 -14.30 -11.48
N LYS A 120 10.24 -13.84 -12.48
CA LYS A 120 8.79 -14.10 -12.53
C LYS A 120 8.47 -15.58 -12.57
N ALA A 121 9.26 -16.38 -13.28
CA ALA A 121 9.07 -17.83 -13.34
C ALA A 121 9.37 -18.50 -11.98
N TYR A 122 10.42 -18.05 -11.27
CA TYR A 122 10.70 -18.43 -9.89
C TYR A 122 9.51 -18.14 -8.97
N PHE A 123 9.01 -16.90 -8.94
CA PHE A 123 7.90 -16.52 -8.07
C PHE A 123 6.57 -17.15 -8.45
N LYS A 124 6.34 -17.47 -9.72
CA LYS A 124 5.19 -18.29 -10.15
C LYS A 124 5.25 -19.68 -9.55
N ALA A 125 6.42 -20.32 -9.53
CA ALA A 125 6.61 -21.62 -8.91
C ALA A 125 6.40 -21.54 -7.39
N VAL A 126 6.93 -20.49 -6.74
CA VAL A 126 6.73 -20.22 -5.31
C VAL A 126 5.26 -20.06 -4.95
N SER A 127 4.56 -19.14 -5.63
CA SER A 127 3.13 -18.89 -5.39
C SER A 127 2.29 -20.17 -5.55
N ARG A 128 2.58 -20.98 -6.57
CA ARG A 128 1.91 -22.27 -6.79
C ARG A 128 2.21 -23.28 -5.68
N ALA A 129 3.45 -23.37 -5.22
CA ALA A 129 3.84 -24.32 -4.18
C ALA A 129 3.24 -23.96 -2.82
N LEU A 130 3.25 -22.67 -2.45
CA LEU A 130 2.66 -22.19 -1.20
C LEU A 130 1.13 -22.23 -1.25
N ASN A 131 0.52 -22.14 -2.44
CA ASN A 131 -0.90 -22.42 -2.71
C ASN A 131 -1.88 -21.73 -1.73
N GLY A 132 -1.59 -20.50 -1.33
CA GLY A 132 -2.39 -19.74 -0.37
C GLY A 132 -2.30 -20.21 1.09
N LYS A 133 -1.59 -21.30 1.39
CA LYS A 133 -1.31 -21.73 2.77
C LYS A 133 -0.44 -20.71 3.51
N TYR A 134 0.53 -20.13 2.80
CA TYR A 134 1.32 -18.99 3.26
C TYR A 134 1.29 -17.89 2.20
N ARG A 135 1.29 -16.64 2.67
CA ARG A 135 1.42 -15.45 1.81
C ARG A 135 2.86 -15.33 1.32
N VAL A 136 3.04 -14.75 0.14
CA VAL A 136 4.35 -14.69 -0.52
C VAL A 136 4.92 -13.28 -0.44
N GLY A 137 6.13 -13.14 0.08
CA GLY A 137 6.88 -11.88 0.03
C GLY A 137 8.07 -11.98 -0.93
N VAL A 138 8.52 -10.84 -1.44
CA VAL A 138 9.83 -10.71 -2.12
C VAL A 138 10.72 -9.76 -1.36
N TYR A 139 11.97 -10.15 -1.09
CA TYR A 139 13.04 -9.23 -0.70
C TYR A 139 13.85 -8.86 -1.94
N GLY A 140 14.08 -7.58 -2.23
CA GLY A 140 14.90 -7.17 -3.38
C GLY A 140 14.76 -5.70 -3.79
N SER A 141 15.04 -5.41 -5.06
CA SER A 141 14.90 -4.07 -5.64
C SER A 141 13.44 -3.70 -5.91
N GLY A 142 13.16 -2.40 -6.05
CA GLY A 142 11.81 -1.95 -6.42
C GLY A 142 11.36 -2.41 -7.80
N ALA A 143 12.28 -2.54 -8.77
CA ALA A 143 11.96 -3.07 -10.10
C ALA A 143 11.53 -4.55 -10.05
N VAL A 144 12.27 -5.38 -9.32
CA VAL A 144 11.90 -6.79 -9.09
C VAL A 144 10.57 -6.86 -8.34
N GLY A 145 10.46 -6.13 -7.21
CA GLY A 145 9.27 -6.10 -6.38
C GLY A 145 8.01 -5.76 -7.18
N LYS A 146 8.06 -4.66 -7.95
CA LYS A 146 6.98 -4.27 -8.85
C LYS A 146 6.65 -5.37 -9.85
N ALA A 147 7.67 -5.92 -10.52
CA ALA A 147 7.47 -6.88 -11.59
C ALA A 147 6.74 -8.14 -11.13
N VAL A 148 7.10 -8.70 -9.97
CA VAL A 148 6.44 -9.92 -9.44
C VAL A 148 5.12 -9.62 -8.76
N ARG A 149 4.94 -8.41 -8.19
CA ARG A 149 3.66 -7.96 -7.63
C ARG A 149 2.61 -7.73 -8.71
N ASP A 150 2.95 -7.02 -9.79
CA ASP A 150 2.07 -6.79 -10.96
C ASP A 150 1.68 -8.11 -11.65
N ALA A 151 2.55 -9.12 -11.59
CA ALA A 151 2.26 -10.45 -12.11
C ALA A 151 1.32 -11.29 -11.21
N GLY A 152 0.97 -10.78 -10.01
CA GLY A 152 0.09 -11.44 -9.05
C GLY A 152 0.72 -12.60 -8.29
N PHE A 153 2.06 -12.68 -8.22
CA PHE A 153 2.75 -13.82 -7.58
C PHE A 153 3.13 -13.56 -6.11
N VAL A 154 3.15 -12.30 -5.68
CA VAL A 154 3.54 -11.92 -4.31
C VAL A 154 2.54 -10.96 -3.69
N ASP A 155 2.41 -11.04 -2.37
CA ASP A 155 1.61 -10.18 -1.50
C ASP A 155 2.39 -8.96 -1.00
N PHE A 156 3.67 -9.17 -0.69
CA PHE A 156 4.51 -8.18 0.00
C PHE A 156 5.81 -7.89 -0.75
N ILE A 157 6.24 -6.63 -0.69
CA ILE A 157 7.56 -6.19 -1.14
C ILE A 157 8.36 -5.73 0.08
N TRP A 158 9.50 -6.37 0.32
CA TRP A 158 10.53 -5.93 1.25
C TRP A 158 11.71 -5.38 0.45
N LEU A 159 11.92 -4.07 0.54
CA LEU A 159 12.99 -3.39 -0.18
C LEU A 159 14.33 -3.58 0.54
N ALA A 160 15.35 -3.96 -0.22
CA ALA A 160 16.74 -3.95 0.25
C ALA A 160 17.20 -2.51 0.54
N ALA A 161 18.18 -2.35 1.45
CA ALA A 161 18.73 -1.03 1.80
C ALA A 161 19.43 -0.30 0.63
N ALA A 162 19.63 -0.99 -0.49
CA ALA A 162 20.32 -0.48 -1.66
C ALA A 162 19.43 0.48 -2.50
N THR A 163 19.32 1.74 -2.08
CA THR A 163 18.58 2.78 -2.81
C THR A 163 19.09 3.05 -4.23
N GLY A 164 20.29 2.58 -4.57
CA GLY A 164 20.84 2.63 -5.94
C GLY A 164 20.33 1.52 -6.86
N TRP A 165 19.67 0.49 -6.33
CA TRP A 165 19.10 -0.59 -7.14
C TRP A 165 17.88 -0.13 -7.89
N SER A 166 17.72 -0.67 -9.10
CA SER A 166 16.70 -0.29 -10.08
C SER A 166 15.29 -0.27 -9.49
N GLY A 167 14.56 0.82 -9.71
CA GLY A 167 13.18 0.99 -9.26
C GLY A 167 12.99 1.20 -7.76
N THR A 168 14.06 1.15 -6.94
CA THR A 168 13.93 1.22 -5.47
C THR A 168 13.50 2.59 -4.99
N ARG A 169 14.07 3.67 -5.55
CA ARG A 169 13.66 5.04 -5.19
C ARG A 169 12.23 5.32 -5.60
N GLU A 170 11.84 4.87 -6.79
CA GLU A 170 10.48 4.99 -7.29
C GLU A 170 9.50 4.17 -6.44
N MET A 171 9.87 2.96 -6.00
CA MET A 171 9.01 2.18 -5.10
C MET A 171 8.86 2.84 -3.73
N LEU A 172 9.91 3.47 -3.20
CA LEU A 172 9.88 4.17 -1.91
C LEU A 172 8.97 5.42 -1.91
N THR A 173 8.65 5.99 -3.08
CA THR A 173 7.64 7.07 -3.17
C THR A 173 6.20 6.55 -3.20
N THR A 174 6.01 5.23 -3.25
CA THR A 174 4.70 4.58 -3.17
C THR A 174 4.43 4.02 -1.77
N ASP A 175 3.20 3.57 -1.56
CA ASP A 175 2.78 2.81 -0.38
C ASP A 175 2.81 1.28 -0.61
N GLN A 176 3.31 0.82 -1.77
CA GLN A 176 3.20 -0.58 -2.19
C GLN A 176 4.20 -1.53 -1.53
N TRP A 177 5.20 -1.02 -0.82
CA TRP A 177 6.20 -1.81 -0.09
C TRP A 177 5.81 -1.97 1.38
N ALA A 178 5.99 -3.17 1.91
CA ALA A 178 5.64 -3.55 3.28
C ALA A 178 6.80 -3.30 4.25
N LEU A 179 8.02 -3.58 3.81
CA LEU A 179 9.24 -3.43 4.61
C LEU A 179 10.32 -2.72 3.80
N TYR A 180 11.17 -1.96 4.46
CA TYR A 180 12.39 -1.37 3.88
C TYR A 180 13.55 -1.54 4.86
N GLN A 181 14.61 -2.22 4.42
CA GLN A 181 15.81 -2.43 5.21
C GLN A 181 16.64 -1.14 5.31
N ILE A 182 17.21 -0.89 6.47
CA ILE A 182 17.99 0.31 6.81
C ILE A 182 19.46 -0.06 6.94
N HIS A 183 20.33 0.78 6.37
CA HIS A 183 21.78 0.74 6.55
C HIS A 183 22.23 1.90 7.48
N PRO A 184 23.27 1.75 8.30
CA PRO A 184 24.17 0.59 8.44
C PRO A 184 23.63 -0.54 9.32
N PRO A 185 24.17 -1.78 9.15
CA PRO A 185 23.93 -2.85 10.09
C PRO A 185 24.35 -2.42 11.50
N LEU A 186 23.59 -2.90 12.48
CA LEU A 186 23.79 -2.66 13.88
C LEU A 186 24.31 -3.92 14.58
N ASN A 187 24.62 -3.77 15.86
CA ASN A 187 25.14 -4.85 16.67
C ASN A 187 24.44 -4.86 18.03
N TYR A 188 24.05 -6.05 18.48
CA TYR A 188 23.57 -6.28 19.83
C TYR A 188 24.43 -7.35 20.51
N ARG A 189 25.20 -6.95 21.53
CA ARG A 189 26.07 -7.84 22.32
C ARG A 189 26.98 -8.74 21.46
N GLY A 190 27.57 -8.18 20.39
CA GLY A 190 28.42 -8.90 19.46
C GLY A 190 27.68 -9.57 18.29
N THR A 191 26.35 -9.54 18.28
CA THR A 191 25.52 -10.17 17.23
C THR A 191 25.03 -9.11 16.24
N GLY A 192 25.37 -9.26 14.96
CA GLY A 192 24.97 -8.31 13.91
C GLY A 192 23.48 -8.44 13.54
N TYR A 193 22.82 -7.34 13.29
CA TYR A 193 21.43 -7.30 12.79
C TYR A 193 21.22 -6.05 11.92
N ASP A 194 20.21 -6.06 11.08
CA ASP A 194 19.78 -4.93 10.26
C ASP A 194 18.43 -4.40 10.77
N GLY A 195 18.23 -3.09 10.63
CA GLY A 195 16.97 -2.43 10.95
C GLY A 195 16.00 -2.47 9.78
N ASN A 196 14.70 -2.51 10.06
CA ASN A 196 13.67 -2.46 9.05
C ASN A 196 12.56 -1.47 9.44
N ILE A 197 12.08 -0.72 8.45
CA ILE A 197 10.92 0.16 8.56
C ILE A 197 9.72 -0.56 7.96
N VAL A 198 8.58 -0.48 8.63
CA VAL A 198 7.30 -0.93 8.09
C VAL A 198 6.68 0.21 7.29
N GLY A 199 6.26 -0.06 6.06
CA GLY A 199 5.59 0.95 5.23
C GLY A 199 4.32 1.44 5.91
N GLY A 200 4.06 2.75 5.88
CA GLY A 200 3.05 3.38 6.75
C GLY A 200 1.62 2.82 6.66
N ARG A 201 1.24 2.20 5.52
CA ARG A 201 -0.07 1.54 5.38
C ARG A 201 -0.14 0.15 5.99
N TRP A 202 1.01 -0.46 6.27
CA TRP A 202 1.11 -1.86 6.61
C TRP A 202 1.22 -2.04 8.12
N LYS A 203 0.39 -2.92 8.63
CA LYS A 203 0.48 -3.44 9.99
C LYS A 203 0.73 -4.92 10.04
N ASP A 204 0.21 -5.59 9.03
CA ASP A 204 0.41 -6.98 8.73
C ASP A 204 1.32 -7.02 7.49
N PHE A 205 2.53 -7.50 7.73
CA PHE A 205 3.52 -7.83 6.71
C PHE A 205 3.86 -9.33 6.80
N GLY A 206 2.92 -10.13 7.30
CA GLY A 206 3.07 -11.58 7.40
C GLY A 206 3.80 -12.09 8.63
N GLN A 207 4.07 -11.22 9.61
CA GLN A 207 4.59 -11.61 10.91
C GLN A 207 3.51 -12.31 11.76
N PHE A 208 3.93 -13.18 12.67
CA PHE A 208 3.04 -13.99 13.52
C PHE A 208 3.54 -14.05 14.97
N ARG A 209 2.66 -14.46 15.90
CA ARG A 209 2.92 -14.56 17.34
C ARG A 209 2.55 -15.93 17.93
N ALA A 210 3.04 -16.22 19.14
CA ALA A 210 2.60 -17.38 19.91
C ALA A 210 1.07 -17.41 20.06
N GLY A 211 0.47 -18.58 19.87
CA GLY A 211 -0.97 -18.78 20.06
C GLY A 211 -1.87 -18.32 18.89
N GLU A 212 -1.29 -17.90 17.75
CA GLU A 212 -2.04 -17.68 16.50
C GLU A 212 -2.26 -18.98 15.69
N GLU A 213 -1.79 -20.13 16.20
CA GLU A 213 -2.07 -21.45 15.64
C GLU A 213 -3.58 -21.71 15.58
N GLY A 214 -4.13 -21.80 14.37
CA GLY A 214 -5.56 -22.09 14.19
C GLY A 214 -6.50 -20.91 14.39
N SER A 215 -6.00 -19.66 14.52
CA SER A 215 -6.83 -18.48 14.25
C SER A 215 -7.03 -18.37 12.75
N ALA A 216 -7.90 -19.24 12.24
CA ALA A 216 -8.52 -19.07 10.95
C ALA A 216 -9.23 -17.71 10.95
N PHE A 217 -8.57 -16.67 10.44
CA PHE A 217 -9.27 -15.79 9.53
C PHE A 217 -9.59 -16.63 8.28
N ALA A 218 -10.58 -17.51 8.42
CA ALA A 218 -11.31 -18.03 7.29
C ALA A 218 -12.08 -16.85 6.71
N LEU A 219 -11.42 -16.07 5.86
CA LEU A 219 -12.06 -15.13 4.98
C LEU A 219 -11.35 -15.23 3.65
N GLY A 220 -11.95 -16.00 2.73
CA GLY A 220 -11.93 -15.56 1.34
C GLY A 220 -12.34 -14.09 1.34
N ALA A 221 -11.39 -13.24 0.96
CA ALA A 221 -11.47 -11.78 0.85
C ALA A 221 -12.70 -11.15 1.52
N SER A 222 -12.61 -10.71 2.78
CA SER A 222 -13.63 -9.77 3.27
C SER A 222 -13.10 -8.79 4.31
N ARG A 223 -13.24 -7.50 3.94
CA ARG A 223 -13.74 -6.32 4.69
C ARG A 223 -13.35 -6.05 6.16
N GLY A 224 -12.55 -6.87 6.83
CA GLY A 224 -12.15 -6.69 8.23
C GLY A 224 -10.84 -5.93 8.47
N LEU A 225 -9.97 -5.83 7.46
CA LEU A 225 -8.68 -5.12 7.58
C LEU A 225 -8.79 -3.60 7.34
N ALA A 226 -9.91 -3.14 6.77
CA ALA A 226 -10.17 -1.73 6.48
C ALA A 226 -10.43 -0.86 7.73
N ALA A 227 -10.53 -1.48 8.92
CA ALA A 227 -10.71 -0.75 10.18
C ALA A 227 -9.48 -0.79 11.10
N ALA A 228 -8.40 -1.50 10.73
CA ALA A 228 -7.19 -1.54 11.52
C ALA A 228 -6.20 -0.46 11.06
N VAL A 229 -6.58 0.81 11.31
CA VAL A 229 -5.71 1.97 11.60
C VAL A 229 -4.98 2.64 10.42
N GLU A 230 -5.58 3.76 9.99
CA GLU A 230 -4.82 4.92 9.53
C GLU A 230 -4.04 5.51 10.71
N ARG A 231 -2.72 5.40 10.65
CA ARG A 231 -1.84 6.49 11.10
C ARG A 231 -0.91 6.75 9.93
N HIS A 232 -1.27 7.72 9.11
CA HIS A 232 -0.38 8.19 8.04
C HIS A 232 0.83 8.84 8.67
N SER A 233 2.02 8.42 8.24
CA SER A 233 3.27 8.99 8.70
C SER A 233 4.23 9.22 7.53
N GLU A 234 5.07 10.23 7.64
CA GLU A 234 6.15 10.49 6.68
C GLU A 234 7.48 10.09 7.32
N LEU A 235 8.25 9.25 6.66
CA LEU A 235 9.65 9.09 6.99
C LEU A 235 10.41 10.29 6.44
N ALA A 236 11.06 11.04 7.29
CA ALA A 236 11.91 12.16 6.93
C ALA A 236 13.27 12.01 7.59
N GLU A 237 14.20 12.90 7.24
CA GLU A 237 15.44 13.06 7.97
C GLU A 237 15.73 14.54 8.22
N VAL A 238 16.50 14.82 9.26
CA VAL A 238 16.98 16.18 9.55
C VAL A 238 17.87 16.66 8.40
N SER A 239 17.52 17.80 7.79
CA SER A 239 18.26 18.40 6.67
C SER A 239 19.09 19.63 7.08
N ALA A 240 18.94 20.11 8.32
CA ALA A 240 19.69 21.24 8.84
C ALA A 240 21.15 20.87 9.16
N ALA A 241 22.11 21.59 8.55
CA ALA A 241 23.54 21.32 8.70
C ALA A 241 24.07 21.42 10.14
N GLY A 242 23.44 22.26 10.98
CA GLY A 242 23.77 22.41 12.41
C GLY A 242 22.97 21.51 13.35
N GLY A 243 22.16 20.59 12.80
CA GLY A 243 21.14 19.85 13.55
C GLY A 243 19.84 20.64 13.72
N LEU A 244 18.81 19.97 14.24
CA LEU A 244 17.46 20.52 14.40
C LEU A 244 16.92 20.25 15.81
N ASN A 245 16.32 21.26 16.44
CA ASN A 245 15.75 21.14 17.78
C ASN A 245 14.42 20.39 17.75
N LEU A 246 14.28 19.42 18.65
CA LEU A 246 13.02 18.82 19.08
C LEU A 246 12.46 19.65 20.24
N ARG A 247 11.22 20.11 20.11
CA ARG A 247 10.55 20.96 21.09
C ARG A 247 9.31 20.27 21.68
N ARG A 248 8.94 20.68 22.89
CA ARG A 248 7.73 20.17 23.56
C ARG A 248 6.41 20.56 22.86
N GLY A 249 6.41 21.61 22.05
CA GLY A 249 5.23 22.08 21.34
C GLY A 249 5.55 22.80 20.02
N PRO A 250 4.54 23.06 19.17
CA PRO A 250 4.71 23.68 17.86
C PRO A 250 4.91 25.19 18.00
N GLY A 251 6.16 25.62 18.16
CA GLY A 251 6.52 27.03 18.25
C GLY A 251 7.89 27.27 18.88
N GLU A 252 8.50 28.40 18.56
CA GLU A 252 9.83 28.75 19.09
C GLU A 252 9.85 29.06 20.59
N SER A 253 8.69 29.40 21.16
CA SER A 253 8.50 29.69 22.59
C SER A 253 8.42 28.43 23.46
N PHE A 254 8.24 27.25 22.87
CA PHE A 254 8.22 25.98 23.61
C PHE A 254 9.63 25.51 23.95
N ALA A 255 9.78 24.86 25.11
CA ALA A 255 11.05 24.32 25.59
C ALA A 255 11.68 23.34 24.58
N VAL A 256 12.99 23.44 24.41
CA VAL A 256 13.79 22.50 23.63
C VAL A 256 14.07 21.28 24.50
N GLU A 257 13.65 20.10 24.03
CA GLU A 257 13.89 18.83 24.71
C GLU A 257 15.28 18.27 24.34
N ARG A 258 15.67 18.36 23.06
CA ARG A 258 17.01 18.02 22.56
C ARG A 258 17.26 18.54 21.15
N ALA A 259 18.50 18.48 20.67
CA ALA A 259 18.86 18.73 19.28
C ALA A 259 19.26 17.42 18.58
N LEU A 260 18.77 17.21 17.35
CA LEU A 260 19.08 16.03 16.52
C LEU A 260 20.08 16.38 15.41
N PRO A 261 21.13 15.57 15.19
CA PRO A 261 22.10 15.78 14.11
C PRO A 261 21.49 15.72 12.70
N LEU A 262 22.18 16.31 11.72
CA LEU A 262 21.90 16.15 10.29
C LEU A 262 21.82 14.66 9.89
N GLY A 263 20.85 14.30 9.04
CA GLY A 263 20.65 12.93 8.55
C GLY A 263 19.97 11.99 9.53
N THR A 264 19.58 12.47 10.72
CA THR A 264 18.83 11.65 11.67
C THR A 264 17.44 11.33 11.10
N PRO A 265 17.07 10.05 10.92
CA PRO A 265 15.74 9.69 10.46
C PRO A 265 14.69 9.98 11.54
N VAL A 266 13.52 10.44 11.12
CA VAL A 266 12.36 10.71 11.99
C VAL A 266 11.08 10.31 11.28
N THR A 267 10.08 9.90 12.04
CA THR A 267 8.73 9.64 11.56
C THR A 267 7.87 10.86 11.88
N ILE A 268 7.39 11.59 10.87
CA ILE A 268 6.41 12.65 11.07
C ILE A 268 5.05 11.97 11.20
N LEU A 269 4.37 12.21 12.32
CA LEU A 269 3.03 11.68 12.63
C LEU A 269 1.90 12.66 12.30
N GLU A 270 2.21 13.95 12.24
CA GLU A 270 1.25 15.02 11.92
C GLU A 270 1.99 16.28 11.45
N ARG A 271 1.39 17.07 10.55
CA ARG A 271 1.86 18.43 10.22
C ARG A 271 0.86 19.46 10.72
N ASN A 272 1.33 20.42 11.50
CA ASN A 272 0.55 21.54 12.02
C ASN A 272 1.23 22.85 11.59
N GLY A 273 0.84 23.36 10.41
CA GLY A 273 1.47 24.51 9.78
C GLY A 273 2.95 24.25 9.48
N GLU A 274 3.83 25.11 10.03
CA GLU A 274 5.29 25.00 9.89
C GLU A 274 5.92 23.95 10.80
N TRP A 275 5.15 23.27 11.66
CA TRP A 275 5.64 22.32 12.64
C TRP A 275 5.21 20.89 12.32
N ALA A 276 6.15 19.97 12.43
CA ALA A 276 5.96 18.53 12.30
C ALA A 276 5.94 17.91 13.69
N LYS A 277 4.87 17.17 14.02
CA LYS A 277 4.81 16.30 15.19
C LYS A 277 5.56 15.02 14.84
N VAL A 278 6.58 14.67 15.60
CA VAL A 278 7.51 13.60 15.24
C VAL A 278 7.60 12.52 16.30
N ASP A 279 7.95 11.35 15.81
CA ASP A 279 8.27 10.11 16.51
C ASP A 279 9.69 9.72 16.05
N LEU A 280 10.60 9.59 17.00
CA LEU A 280 12.02 9.35 16.74
C LEU A 280 12.36 7.86 16.65
N ASP A 281 11.53 6.98 17.23
CA ASP A 281 11.83 5.56 17.33
C ASP A 281 10.83 4.66 16.59
N GLY A 282 9.78 5.24 16.00
CA GLY A 282 8.73 4.57 15.25
C GLY A 282 7.66 3.94 16.15
N ASP A 283 7.57 4.33 17.43
CA ASP A 283 6.60 3.83 18.40
C ASP A 283 5.14 4.26 18.19
N GLY A 284 4.95 5.26 17.35
CA GLY A 284 3.66 5.93 17.13
C GLY A 284 3.25 6.81 18.31
N THR A 285 4.15 7.05 19.27
CA THR A 285 4.06 8.02 20.34
C THR A 285 4.76 9.30 19.89
N VAL A 286 4.29 10.43 20.41
CA VAL A 286 4.84 11.74 20.06
C VAL A 286 6.02 12.05 20.97
N ASP A 287 7.21 12.14 20.40
CA ASP A 287 8.40 12.61 21.11
C ASP A 287 8.51 14.13 21.17
N GLY A 288 7.91 14.82 20.21
CA GLY A 288 7.85 16.28 20.19
C GLY A 288 7.58 16.86 18.83
N TYR A 289 7.99 18.11 18.65
CA TYR A 289 7.76 18.91 17.45
C TYR A 289 9.07 19.44 16.87
N MET A 290 9.20 19.39 15.55
CA MET A 290 10.33 19.95 14.82
C MET A 290 9.84 20.87 13.70
N HIS A 291 10.64 21.85 13.31
CA HIS A 291 10.25 22.77 12.23
C HIS A 291 10.35 22.06 10.87
N ALA A 292 9.24 22.00 10.14
CA ALA A 292 9.03 21.17 8.97
C ALA A 292 9.97 21.47 7.80
N SER A 293 10.40 22.72 7.62
CA SER A 293 11.31 23.12 6.53
C SER A 293 12.71 22.52 6.63
N PHE A 294 13.08 22.04 7.82
CA PHE A 294 14.37 21.40 8.09
C PHE A 294 14.27 19.87 8.15
N LEU A 295 13.17 19.32 7.65
CA LEU A 295 12.96 17.89 7.45
C LEU A 295 12.89 17.59 5.96
N ARG A 296 13.82 16.78 5.46
CA ARG A 296 13.77 16.23 4.10
C ARG A 296 12.96 14.95 4.13
N VAL A 297 11.77 14.96 3.53
CA VAL A 297 10.94 13.75 3.42
C VAL A 297 11.65 12.73 2.52
N LEU A 298 11.78 11.51 3.04
CA LEU A 298 12.40 10.37 2.39
C LEU A 298 11.37 9.39 1.84
N SER A 299 10.25 9.20 2.54
CA SER A 299 9.14 8.31 2.15
C SER A 299 7.85 8.66 2.91
N GLY A 300 6.70 8.16 2.45
CA GLY A 300 5.39 8.48 3.00
C GLY A 300 4.85 9.83 2.54
N GLY A 301 3.66 10.17 3.03
CA GLY A 301 2.97 11.43 2.74
C GLY A 301 1.76 11.57 3.66
N PHE A 302 1.53 12.76 4.21
CA PHE A 302 0.21 13.07 4.73
C PHE A 302 -0.76 13.16 3.55
N PRO A 303 -1.91 12.49 3.60
CA PRO A 303 -3.00 12.87 2.71
C PRO A 303 -3.28 14.35 2.92
N ILE A 304 -3.49 15.06 1.80
CA ILE A 304 -4.02 16.41 1.82
C ILE A 304 -5.45 16.28 2.37
N GLU A 305 -5.60 16.47 3.68
CA GLU A 305 -6.86 16.52 4.47
C GLU A 305 -7.94 15.42 4.18
N GLU A 306 -7.97 14.40 5.07
CA GLU A 306 -9.11 13.51 5.49
C GLU A 306 -9.70 12.44 4.51
N ALA A 307 -10.23 11.24 4.91
CA ALA A 307 -10.53 10.56 6.20
C ALA A 307 -10.91 9.06 6.01
N ILE A 308 -10.62 8.17 6.99
CA ILE A 308 -11.30 6.86 7.16
C ILE A 308 -12.82 7.03 7.08
N GLY A 309 -13.48 6.18 6.29
CA GLY A 309 -14.94 6.12 6.19
C GLY A 309 -15.54 7.00 5.10
N THR A 310 -14.72 7.43 4.15
CA THR A 310 -15.16 8.19 2.98
C THR A 310 -15.73 7.24 1.94
N THR A 311 -17.05 7.26 1.74
CA THR A 311 -17.69 6.57 0.61
C THR A 311 -17.40 7.33 -0.69
N PRO A 312 -17.51 6.70 -1.88
CA PRO A 312 -17.35 7.42 -3.14
C PRO A 312 -18.24 8.68 -3.21
N TYR A 313 -19.45 8.58 -2.65
CA TYR A 313 -20.36 9.71 -2.54
C TYR A 313 -19.86 10.84 -1.63
N ARG A 314 -19.15 10.54 -0.54
CA ARG A 314 -18.51 11.56 0.30
C ARG A 314 -17.38 12.28 -0.46
N VAL A 315 -16.60 11.56 -1.25
CA VAL A 315 -15.59 12.18 -2.14
C VAL A 315 -16.28 13.12 -3.14
N ALA A 316 -17.34 12.64 -3.78
CA ALA A 316 -18.11 13.44 -4.74
C ALA A 316 -18.68 14.72 -4.11
N ARG A 317 -19.17 14.63 -2.87
CA ARG A 317 -19.65 15.80 -2.11
C ARG A 317 -18.52 16.76 -1.72
N ALA A 318 -17.32 16.27 -1.46
CA ALA A 318 -16.16 17.12 -1.23
C ALA A 318 -15.72 17.85 -2.50
N GLU A 319 -15.72 17.18 -3.66
CA GLU A 319 -15.44 17.83 -4.95
C GLU A 319 -16.53 18.83 -5.35
N LEU A 320 -17.80 18.55 -5.03
CA LEU A 320 -18.90 19.51 -5.14
C LEU A 320 -18.63 20.77 -4.30
N ALA A 321 -18.20 20.61 -3.05
CA ALA A 321 -17.93 21.74 -2.16
C ALA A 321 -16.77 22.62 -2.65
N LYS A 322 -15.84 22.06 -3.45
CA LYS A 322 -14.75 22.79 -4.10
C LYS A 322 -15.21 23.57 -5.35
N GLY A 323 -16.44 23.36 -5.82
CA GLY A 323 -16.98 24.04 -6.99
C GLY A 323 -16.25 23.67 -8.29
N VAL A 324 -15.83 22.41 -8.45
CA VAL A 324 -15.06 21.97 -9.62
C VAL A 324 -15.90 22.07 -10.90
N GLY A 325 -15.36 22.74 -11.91
CA GLY A 325 -15.91 22.79 -13.27
C GLY A 325 -14.86 23.19 -14.30
N GLU A 326 -15.18 23.04 -15.58
CA GLU A 326 -14.29 23.39 -16.70
C GLU A 326 -13.91 24.88 -16.66
N VAL A 327 -12.71 25.20 -17.13
CA VAL A 327 -12.26 26.59 -17.25
C VAL A 327 -12.45 27.10 -18.68
N ALA A 328 -12.96 28.32 -18.83
CA ALA A 328 -13.12 28.92 -20.15
C ALA A 328 -11.76 29.39 -20.71
N GLY A 329 -11.44 29.03 -21.96
CA GLY A 329 -10.22 29.46 -22.65
C GLY A 329 -9.16 28.35 -22.83
N PRO A 330 -7.92 28.67 -23.24
CA PRO A 330 -6.91 27.69 -23.64
C PRO A 330 -6.18 27.02 -22.46
N GLY A 331 -6.90 26.57 -21.44
CA GLY A 331 -6.34 25.86 -20.29
C GLY A 331 -7.27 24.76 -19.80
N ASN A 332 -6.73 23.77 -19.08
CA ASN A 332 -7.50 22.69 -18.48
C ASN A 332 -7.63 22.92 -16.97
N ASN A 333 -8.78 22.59 -16.38
CA ASN A 333 -8.89 22.52 -14.92
C ASN A 333 -8.01 21.36 -14.40
N PRO A 334 -6.97 21.63 -13.58
CA PRO A 334 -6.05 20.59 -13.11
C PRO A 334 -6.75 19.49 -12.29
N ARG A 335 -7.90 19.78 -11.70
CA ARG A 335 -8.71 18.79 -10.97
C ARG A 335 -9.40 17.82 -11.93
N ILE A 336 -9.89 18.29 -13.07
CA ILE A 336 -10.50 17.43 -14.10
C ILE A 336 -9.43 16.57 -14.79
N VAL A 337 -8.26 17.15 -15.10
CA VAL A 337 -7.09 16.40 -15.59
C VAL A 337 -6.69 15.30 -14.60
N MET A 338 -6.77 15.57 -13.28
CA MET A 338 -6.53 14.56 -12.25
C MET A 338 -7.53 13.41 -12.31
N TYR A 339 -8.82 13.69 -12.52
CA TYR A 339 -9.84 12.62 -12.65
C TYR A 339 -9.53 11.68 -13.82
N HIS A 340 -9.01 12.19 -14.94
CA HIS A 340 -8.65 11.35 -16.08
C HIS A 340 -7.53 10.35 -15.77
N LYS A 341 -6.69 10.61 -14.76
CA LYS A 341 -5.63 9.67 -14.33
C LYS A 341 -6.18 8.41 -13.67
N SER A 342 -7.44 8.41 -13.24
CA SER A 342 -8.18 7.25 -12.73
C SER A 342 -8.78 6.38 -13.84
N THR A 343 -8.32 6.53 -15.08
CA THR A 343 -8.84 5.76 -16.23
C THR A 343 -7.74 5.37 -17.21
N ASN A 344 -7.94 4.25 -17.88
CA ASN A 344 -7.10 3.75 -18.96
C ASN A 344 -7.21 4.70 -20.17
N HIS A 345 -6.19 5.52 -20.36
CA HIS A 345 -6.11 6.69 -21.25
C HIS A 345 -6.38 6.44 -22.75
N TRP A 346 -7.63 6.22 -23.17
CA TRP A 346 -7.95 5.97 -24.59
C TRP A 346 -8.34 7.22 -25.41
N SER A 347 -8.74 8.34 -24.79
CA SER A 347 -9.35 9.49 -25.51
C SER A 347 -8.83 10.89 -25.17
N GLY A 348 -7.71 10.99 -24.44
CA GLY A 348 -7.15 12.27 -23.98
C GLY A 348 -7.38 12.57 -22.50
N THR A 349 -6.84 13.70 -22.04
CA THR A 349 -6.80 14.11 -20.62
C THR A 349 -7.25 15.56 -20.40
N ASP A 350 -7.73 16.22 -21.45
CA ASP A 350 -8.18 17.61 -21.41
C ASP A 350 -9.58 17.70 -20.79
N ASP A 351 -9.91 18.82 -20.14
CA ASP A 351 -11.18 18.97 -19.42
C ASP A 351 -12.40 19.08 -20.33
N SER A 352 -12.21 19.33 -21.63
CA SER A 352 -13.25 19.25 -22.67
C SER A 352 -13.61 17.82 -23.10
N VAL A 353 -12.85 16.80 -22.67
CA VAL A 353 -13.18 15.38 -22.91
C VAL A 353 -14.16 14.92 -21.85
N ALA A 354 -15.22 14.23 -22.25
CA ALA A 354 -16.27 13.81 -21.31
C ALA A 354 -15.70 13.07 -20.08
N TRP A 355 -15.87 13.67 -18.89
CA TRP A 355 -15.18 13.26 -17.67
C TRP A 355 -16.11 12.73 -16.57
N CYS A 356 -17.38 12.42 -16.88
CA CYS A 356 -18.32 11.85 -15.91
C CYS A 356 -17.84 10.49 -15.35
N SER A 357 -17.34 9.60 -16.22
CA SER A 357 -16.76 8.32 -15.78
C SER A 357 -15.43 8.50 -15.06
N SER A 358 -14.60 9.44 -15.51
CA SER A 358 -13.32 9.78 -14.86
C SER A 358 -13.55 10.27 -13.42
N PHE A 359 -14.54 11.14 -13.22
CA PHE A 359 -14.92 11.64 -11.90
C PHE A 359 -15.42 10.53 -10.98
N VAL A 360 -16.27 9.61 -11.48
CA VAL A 360 -16.76 8.49 -10.68
C VAL A 360 -15.62 7.51 -10.36
N ASN A 361 -14.71 7.21 -11.30
CA ASN A 361 -13.52 6.40 -11.01
C ASN A 361 -12.66 7.08 -9.93
N PHE A 362 -12.36 8.38 -10.06
CA PHE A 362 -11.65 9.12 -9.03
C PHE A 362 -12.32 9.00 -7.66
N CYS A 363 -13.63 9.23 -7.56
CA CYS A 363 -14.35 9.14 -6.30
C CYS A 363 -14.32 7.73 -5.70
N VAL A 364 -14.41 6.70 -6.55
CA VAL A 364 -14.33 5.29 -6.16
C VAL A 364 -12.92 4.94 -5.69
N GLU A 365 -11.87 5.35 -6.40
CA GLU A 365 -10.47 5.16 -6.02
C GLU A 365 -10.09 5.89 -4.73
N GLN A 366 -10.51 7.15 -4.56
CA GLN A 366 -10.28 7.91 -3.32
C GLN A 366 -11.02 7.31 -2.11
N ALA A 367 -12.10 6.56 -2.35
CA ALA A 367 -12.78 5.76 -1.34
C ALA A 367 -12.14 4.37 -1.11
N GLY A 368 -10.98 4.10 -1.74
CA GLY A 368 -10.25 2.83 -1.63
C GLY A 368 -10.89 1.67 -2.40
N MET A 369 -11.80 1.94 -3.33
CA MET A 369 -12.50 0.95 -4.14
C MET A 369 -11.88 0.87 -5.54
N ILE A 370 -12.07 -0.28 -6.21
CA ILE A 370 -11.62 -0.47 -7.60
C ILE A 370 -12.72 0.01 -8.54
N GLY A 371 -12.41 0.98 -9.39
CA GLY A 371 -13.29 1.51 -10.42
C GLY A 371 -13.43 0.58 -11.62
N THR A 372 -13.99 1.09 -12.71
CA THR A 372 -13.97 0.38 -13.99
C THR A 372 -12.68 0.63 -14.77
N ASP A 373 -11.91 1.65 -14.36
CA ASP A 373 -10.73 2.20 -15.02
C ASP A 373 -11.02 2.62 -16.48
N ARG A 374 -12.27 2.91 -16.82
CA ARG A 374 -12.64 3.29 -18.19
C ARG A 374 -13.35 4.62 -18.27
N GLN A 375 -13.06 5.38 -19.33
CA GLN A 375 -13.72 6.66 -19.62
C GLN A 375 -15.16 6.48 -20.14
N ASP A 376 -15.56 5.29 -20.57
CA ASP A 376 -16.95 5.03 -20.98
C ASP A 376 -17.88 4.88 -19.77
N ALA A 377 -18.86 5.79 -19.64
CA ALA A 377 -19.83 5.77 -18.55
C ALA A 377 -20.65 4.47 -18.48
N ARG A 378 -20.86 3.79 -19.61
CA ARG A 378 -21.59 2.52 -19.65
C ARG A 378 -20.81 1.33 -19.09
N SER A 379 -19.48 1.45 -18.92
CA SER A 379 -18.67 0.41 -18.25
C SER A 379 -19.18 0.05 -16.86
N TRP A 380 -19.76 1.04 -16.16
CA TRP A 380 -20.33 0.88 -14.83
C TRP A 380 -21.57 -0.01 -14.79
N LYS A 381 -22.19 -0.33 -15.94
CA LYS A 381 -23.39 -1.17 -15.99
C LYS A 381 -23.17 -2.56 -15.38
N ASN A 382 -21.94 -3.08 -15.35
CA ASN A 382 -21.66 -4.39 -14.75
C ASN A 382 -20.78 -4.29 -13.49
N TRP A 383 -20.59 -3.09 -12.95
CA TRP A 383 -19.81 -2.86 -11.75
C TRP A 383 -20.66 -3.16 -10.50
N GLY A 384 -20.11 -3.91 -9.55
CA GLY A 384 -20.78 -4.24 -8.29
C GLY A 384 -22.10 -5.01 -8.42
N GLU A 385 -22.93 -4.92 -7.38
CA GLU A 385 -24.28 -5.50 -7.31
C GLU A 385 -25.30 -4.61 -8.02
N ASN A 386 -26.26 -5.21 -8.73
CA ASN A 386 -27.42 -4.51 -9.27
C ASN A 386 -28.43 -4.21 -8.16
N VAL A 387 -28.66 -2.94 -7.86
CA VAL A 387 -29.58 -2.48 -6.81
C VAL A 387 -30.66 -1.55 -7.35
N THR A 388 -30.96 -1.64 -8.66
CA THR A 388 -31.94 -0.78 -9.34
C THR A 388 -33.32 -0.77 -8.66
N ASP A 389 -33.75 -1.92 -8.13
CA ASP A 389 -35.06 -2.04 -7.46
C ASP A 389 -35.03 -1.59 -5.99
N ASN A 390 -33.84 -1.32 -5.42
CA ASN A 390 -33.65 -0.88 -4.04
C ASN A 390 -32.44 0.06 -3.88
N PRO A 391 -32.45 1.22 -4.55
CA PRO A 391 -31.33 2.15 -4.55
C PRO A 391 -31.22 2.89 -3.21
N ARG A 392 -30.00 3.27 -2.86
CA ARG A 392 -29.65 4.09 -1.70
C ARG A 392 -28.79 5.24 -2.15
N GLU A 393 -28.82 6.34 -1.39
CA GLU A 393 -27.95 7.48 -1.62
C GLU A 393 -26.48 7.01 -1.70
N GLY A 394 -25.79 7.45 -2.76
CA GLY A 394 -24.41 7.10 -3.05
C GLY A 394 -24.21 5.87 -3.93
N ASP A 395 -25.26 5.16 -4.32
CA ASP A 395 -25.16 4.14 -5.37
C ASP A 395 -24.84 4.78 -6.73
N ILE A 396 -24.26 4.05 -7.66
CA ILE A 396 -23.87 4.55 -8.98
C ILE A 396 -25.01 4.33 -9.98
N ALA A 397 -25.60 5.40 -10.49
CA ALA A 397 -26.62 5.36 -11.53
C ALA A 397 -25.98 5.48 -12.91
N VAL A 398 -26.36 4.60 -13.82
CA VAL A 398 -25.81 4.51 -15.17
C VAL A 398 -26.90 4.77 -16.20
N PHE A 399 -26.66 5.69 -17.12
CA PHE A 399 -27.62 6.09 -18.15
C PHE A 399 -27.07 5.84 -19.55
N ALA A 400 -27.95 5.47 -20.46
CA ALA A 400 -27.75 5.71 -21.89
C ALA A 400 -27.99 7.19 -22.17
N ARG A 401 -27.11 7.80 -22.95
CA ARG A 401 -27.30 9.12 -23.56
C ARG A 401 -27.52 8.88 -25.06
N GLY A 402 -28.72 9.17 -25.56
CA GLY A 402 -29.16 8.79 -26.91
C GLY A 402 -29.59 7.31 -27.00
N ALA A 403 -29.26 6.65 -28.11
CA ALA A 403 -29.74 5.29 -28.39
C ALA A 403 -29.24 4.27 -27.36
N VAL A 404 -30.14 3.41 -26.86
CA VAL A 404 -29.78 2.32 -25.92
C VAL A 404 -28.77 1.35 -26.53
N SER A 405 -28.77 1.16 -27.86
CA SER A 405 -27.80 0.33 -28.58
C SER A 405 -26.44 1.00 -28.82
N GLY A 406 -26.28 2.30 -28.55
CA GLY A 406 -25.03 3.03 -28.74
C GLY A 406 -24.00 2.87 -27.61
N SER A 407 -22.91 3.63 -27.67
CA SER A 407 -21.84 3.67 -26.64
C SER A 407 -22.01 4.80 -25.63
N ASP A 408 -22.71 5.88 -26.00
CA ASP A 408 -22.73 7.13 -25.25
C ASP A 408 -23.56 6.99 -23.97
N GLY A 409 -23.02 7.44 -22.85
CA GLY A 409 -23.68 7.30 -21.57
C GLY A 409 -23.39 8.44 -20.61
N HIS A 410 -24.04 8.38 -19.47
CA HIS A 410 -23.76 9.23 -18.31
C HIS A 410 -23.71 8.37 -17.04
N VAL A 411 -22.91 8.79 -16.08
CA VAL A 411 -22.76 8.10 -14.80
C VAL A 411 -22.57 9.11 -13.68
N GLY A 412 -23.17 8.82 -12.54
CA GLY A 412 -23.07 9.64 -11.32
C GLY A 412 -23.67 8.90 -10.12
N PHE A 413 -23.64 9.55 -8.97
CA PHE A 413 -24.16 8.99 -7.73
C PHE A 413 -25.64 9.31 -7.56
N PHE A 414 -26.46 8.28 -7.37
CA PHE A 414 -27.87 8.38 -6.99
C PHE A 414 -28.01 9.11 -5.65
N VAL A 415 -28.92 10.09 -5.59
CA VAL A 415 -29.20 10.87 -4.39
C VAL A 415 -30.59 10.54 -3.86
N ALA A 416 -31.61 10.62 -4.72
CA ALA A 416 -32.99 10.38 -4.35
C ALA A 416 -33.86 10.02 -5.57
N ASP A 417 -34.91 9.25 -5.31
CA ASP A 417 -36.04 9.03 -6.21
C ASP A 417 -37.32 9.43 -5.46
N GLU A 418 -37.96 10.50 -5.91
CA GLU A 418 -39.18 11.04 -5.28
C GLU A 418 -40.45 10.38 -5.85
N GLY A 419 -40.33 9.26 -6.57
CA GLY A 419 -41.45 8.54 -7.17
C GLY A 419 -41.91 9.10 -8.52
N GLY A 420 -41.24 10.15 -9.02
CA GLY A 420 -41.52 10.80 -10.30
C GLY A 420 -40.81 10.16 -11.50
N PRO A 421 -40.87 10.82 -12.68
CA PRO A 421 -40.22 10.35 -13.90
C PRO A 421 -38.70 10.57 -13.90
N THR A 422 -38.14 11.21 -12.87
CA THR A 422 -36.73 11.57 -12.75
C THR A 422 -36.10 10.97 -11.48
N VAL A 423 -34.77 10.92 -11.46
CA VAL A 423 -33.95 10.64 -10.28
C VAL A 423 -32.92 11.74 -10.10
N LYS A 424 -32.61 12.09 -8.85
CA LYS A 424 -31.61 13.11 -8.52
C LYS A 424 -30.22 12.49 -8.47
N ILE A 425 -29.27 13.07 -9.21
CA ILE A 425 -27.90 12.56 -9.37
C ILE A 425 -26.87 13.63 -8.97
N LEU A 426 -25.83 13.22 -8.25
CA LEU A 426 -24.59 13.97 -8.06
C LEU A 426 -23.53 13.40 -9.02
N GLY A 427 -23.07 14.19 -9.98
CA GLY A 427 -22.12 13.71 -10.98
C GLY A 427 -21.20 14.81 -11.49
N GLY A 428 -20.10 14.38 -12.12
CA GLY A 428 -19.19 15.23 -12.85
C GLY A 428 -19.63 15.39 -14.30
N ASN A 429 -19.11 16.42 -14.98
CA ASN A 429 -19.49 16.81 -16.34
C ASN A 429 -20.99 17.05 -16.52
N GLN A 430 -21.66 17.55 -15.47
CA GLN A 430 -23.05 17.95 -15.50
C GLN A 430 -23.10 19.46 -15.58
N SER A 431 -23.48 20.00 -16.75
CA SER A 431 -23.29 21.43 -17.06
C SER A 431 -21.84 21.85 -16.81
N ASP A 432 -20.89 21.06 -17.34
CA ASP A 432 -19.45 21.27 -17.29
C ASP A 432 -18.89 21.42 -15.86
N SER A 433 -19.57 20.83 -14.87
CA SER A 433 -19.23 20.93 -13.45
C SER A 433 -19.60 19.67 -12.65
N VAL A 434 -19.09 19.60 -11.41
CA VAL A 434 -19.61 18.69 -10.38
C VAL A 434 -20.83 19.36 -9.74
N CYS A 435 -22.02 18.83 -9.98
CA CYS A 435 -23.26 19.41 -9.45
C CYS A 435 -24.36 18.37 -9.19
N TYR A 436 -25.48 18.80 -8.60
CA TYR A 436 -26.70 18.01 -8.57
C TYR A 436 -27.56 18.28 -9.81
N GLN A 437 -28.07 17.24 -10.45
CA GLN A 437 -29.00 17.35 -11.57
C GLN A 437 -30.04 16.23 -11.56
N ASN A 438 -31.26 16.55 -11.99
CA ASN A 438 -32.32 15.56 -12.15
C ASN A 438 -32.27 14.97 -13.56
N TYR A 439 -32.11 13.66 -13.67
CA TYR A 439 -32.13 12.93 -14.94
C TYR A 439 -33.43 12.15 -15.10
N PRO A 440 -34.04 12.12 -16.29
CA PRO A 440 -35.20 11.28 -16.53
C PRO A 440 -34.82 9.79 -16.48
N LYS A 441 -35.70 8.97 -15.90
CA LYS A 441 -35.59 7.50 -15.93
C LYS A 441 -35.69 7.00 -17.38
N ASP A 442 -36.53 7.66 -18.18
CA ASP A 442 -36.66 7.51 -19.63
C ASP A 442 -37.28 8.81 -20.16
N GLY A 443 -36.54 9.61 -20.93
CA GLY A 443 -37.01 10.91 -21.43
C GLY A 443 -35.91 11.90 -21.77
N ASP A 444 -36.30 13.13 -22.11
CA ASP A 444 -35.37 14.14 -22.62
C ASP A 444 -34.89 15.12 -21.54
N LEU A 445 -33.60 15.48 -21.61
CA LEU A 445 -32.99 16.55 -20.83
C LEU A 445 -32.09 17.38 -21.76
N GLY A 446 -32.36 18.68 -21.88
CA GLY A 446 -31.55 19.58 -22.70
C GLY A 446 -31.46 19.19 -24.19
N GLY A 447 -32.52 18.58 -24.74
CA GLY A 447 -32.57 18.10 -26.13
C GLY A 447 -31.88 16.76 -26.39
N THR A 448 -31.35 16.10 -25.35
CA THR A 448 -30.79 14.76 -25.45
C THR A 448 -31.67 13.78 -24.68
N HIS A 449 -31.95 12.63 -25.29
CA HIS A 449 -32.69 11.56 -24.65
C HIS A 449 -31.80 10.76 -23.67
N TYR A 450 -32.29 10.48 -22.48
CA TYR A 450 -31.64 9.66 -21.47
C TYR A 450 -32.52 8.51 -21.03
N LYS A 451 -31.89 7.37 -20.76
CA LYS A 451 -32.57 6.19 -20.19
C LYS A 451 -31.70 5.57 -19.09
N LEU A 452 -32.27 5.39 -17.91
CA LEU A 452 -31.62 4.70 -16.80
C LEU A 452 -31.42 3.21 -17.15
N LEU A 453 -30.17 2.77 -17.19
CA LEU A 453 -29.78 1.39 -17.52
C LEU A 453 -29.63 0.52 -16.27
N GLY A 454 -29.45 1.15 -15.10
CA GLY A 454 -29.43 0.50 -13.80
C GLY A 454 -28.69 1.32 -12.75
N ILE A 455 -28.79 0.87 -11.50
CA ILE A 455 -28.14 1.45 -10.32
C ILE A 455 -27.29 0.37 -9.66
N ARG A 456 -26.07 0.72 -9.23
CA ARG A 456 -25.01 -0.21 -8.84
C ARG A 456 -24.41 0.13 -7.48
N ARG A 457 -24.08 -0.90 -6.69
CA ARG A 457 -23.47 -0.75 -5.36
C ARG A 457 -22.25 -1.67 -5.23
N GLY A 458 -21.15 -1.15 -4.66
CA GLY A 458 -19.90 -1.88 -4.46
C GLY A 458 -19.66 -2.38 -3.03
#